data_AF-A0A2H3IYX9-F1
#
_entry.id   AF-A0A2H3IYX9-F1
#
_cell.length_a   1.000
_cell.length_b   1.000
_cell.length_c   1.000
_cell.angle_alpha   90.00
_cell.angle_beta   90.00
_cell.angle_gamma   90.00
#
_symmetry.space_group_name_H-M   'P 1'
#
loop_
_entity.id
_entity.type
_entity.pdbx_description
1 polymer ?
#
loop_
_entity_poly.entity_id
_entity_poly.type
_entity_poly.pdbx_seq_one_letter_code
_entity_poly.pdbx_strand_id
1 'polypeptide(L)'
;MSQVAPNGRHPLSVVFLLHIALEVPVAVQGLLSPMSLPFIQLTNTTLVFIKMYSALVAGLCLAALLVFPLPEFLPGKRALGMALCFYHVTCSTILFNAPRFIPHSFGALAESYRATPEVVWGTLHGTIGLTLAIWWQLTVNMAAAVRKTAQQ
;
A
#
# COMPACT_ATOMS: atom_id res chain seq x y z
N MET A 1 21.50 12.54 -35.19
CA MET A 1 20.07 12.90 -35.11
C MET A 1 19.49 12.21 -33.88
N SER A 2 19.35 12.93 -32.77
CA SER A 2 18.70 12.40 -31.56
C SER A 2 17.22 12.24 -31.88
N GLN A 3 16.75 11.01 -32.06
CA GLN A 3 15.31 10.76 -32.06
C GLN A 3 14.81 11.06 -30.65
N VAL A 4 14.14 12.19 -30.50
CA VAL A 4 13.27 12.43 -29.35
C VAL A 4 12.18 11.37 -29.45
N ALA A 5 12.34 10.29 -28.70
CA ALA A 5 11.30 9.28 -28.59
C ALA A 5 9.98 10.02 -28.27
N PRO A 6 8.87 9.74 -28.98
CA PRO A 6 7.61 10.36 -28.64
C PRO A 6 7.38 10.12 -27.15
N ASN A 7 7.08 11.18 -26.40
CA ASN A 7 6.65 11.06 -25.01
C ASN A 7 5.46 10.09 -25.04
N GLY A 8 5.70 8.82 -24.74
CA GLY A 8 4.72 7.73 -24.89
C GLY A 8 3.61 7.79 -23.84
N ARG A 9 3.32 8.99 -23.34
CA ARG A 9 2.30 9.34 -22.37
C ARG A 9 1.09 9.83 -23.15
N HIS A 10 -0.08 9.28 -22.83
CA HIS A 10 -1.31 9.71 -23.46
C HIS A 10 -2.02 10.77 -22.58
N PRO A 11 -2.69 11.80 -23.11
CA PRO A 11 -3.44 12.74 -22.25
C PRO A 11 -4.47 12.06 -21.33
N LEU A 12 -4.97 10.89 -21.72
CA LEU A 12 -5.88 10.08 -20.89
C LEU A 12 -5.23 9.51 -19.62
N SER A 13 -3.91 9.54 -19.44
CA SER A 13 -3.28 9.16 -18.16
C SER A 13 -3.70 10.09 -17.01
N VAL A 14 -4.37 11.22 -17.29
CA VAL A 14 -5.01 12.06 -16.27
C VAL A 14 -6.00 11.28 -15.38
N VAL A 15 -6.52 10.14 -15.85
CA VAL A 15 -7.36 9.24 -15.04
C VAL A 15 -6.67 8.79 -13.75
N PHE A 16 -5.34 8.64 -13.74
CA PHE A 16 -4.60 8.33 -12.52
C PHE A 16 -4.65 9.48 -11.51
N LEU A 17 -4.62 10.74 -11.97
CA LEU A 17 -4.78 11.91 -11.11
C LEU A 17 -6.22 12.04 -10.60
N LEU A 18 -7.21 11.72 -11.44
CA LEU A 18 -8.61 11.69 -11.02
C LEU A 18 -8.84 10.64 -9.93
N HIS A 19 -8.27 9.44 -10.08
CA HIS A 19 -8.30 8.41 -9.04
C HIS A 19 -7.74 8.95 -7.72
N ILE A 20 -6.56 9.56 -7.73
CA ILE A 20 -5.96 10.18 -6.53
C ILE A 20 -6.89 11.23 -5.92
N ALA A 21 -7.47 12.11 -6.75
CA ALA A 21 -8.34 13.19 -6.28
C ALA A 21 -9.59 12.67 -5.54
N LEU A 22 -10.17 11.56 -6.02
CA LEU A 22 -11.36 10.96 -5.41
C LEU A 22 -11.04 10.13 -4.16
N GLU A 23 -9.88 9.46 -4.17
CA GLU A 23 -9.58 8.41 -3.20
C GLU A 23 -8.71 8.88 -2.02
N VAL A 24 -7.88 9.92 -2.20
CA VAL A 24 -7.06 10.47 -1.09
C VAL A 24 -7.92 10.94 0.09
N PRO A 25 -9.05 11.65 -0.08
CA PRO A 25 -9.91 12.01 1.05
C PRO A 25 -10.40 10.79 1.84
N VAL A 26 -10.77 9.71 1.16
CA VAL A 26 -11.24 8.45 1.77
C VAL A 26 -10.10 7.76 2.52
N ALA A 27 -8.91 7.70 1.91
CA ALA A 27 -7.72 7.14 2.53
C ALA A 27 -7.32 7.90 3.81
N VAL A 28 -7.27 9.24 3.75
CA VAL A 28 -6.92 10.09 4.89
C VAL A 28 -7.96 9.97 6.00
N GLN A 29 -9.24 10.11 5.67
CA GLN A 29 -10.34 10.03 6.63
C GLN A 29 -10.35 8.68 7.36
N GLY A 30 -10.25 7.56 6.65
CA GLY A 30 -10.30 6.24 7.29
C GLY A 30 -9.02 5.85 8.03
N LEU A 31 -7.85 6.38 7.66
CA LEU A 31 -6.61 6.14 8.42
C LEU A 31 -6.52 6.98 9.69
N LEU A 32 -6.83 8.28 9.60
CA LEU A 32 -6.62 9.23 10.69
C LEU A 32 -7.82 9.36 11.63
N SER A 33 -9.05 9.26 11.12
CA SER A 33 -10.27 9.50 11.90
C SER A 33 -11.42 8.57 11.51
N PRO A 34 -11.24 7.23 11.51
CA PRO A 34 -12.30 6.31 11.10
C PRO A 34 -13.54 6.37 12.01
N MET A 35 -13.39 6.80 13.26
CA MET A 35 -14.49 6.96 14.22
C MET A 35 -15.45 8.09 13.86
N SER A 36 -15.04 9.07 13.05
CA SER A 36 -15.94 10.16 12.63
C SER A 36 -16.77 9.82 11.39
N LEU A 37 -16.63 8.60 10.85
CA LEU A 37 -17.51 8.11 9.78
C LEU A 37 -18.89 7.76 10.35
N PRO A 38 -20.00 8.25 9.77
CA PRO A 38 -21.34 8.08 10.32
C PRO A 38 -21.94 6.69 10.01
N PHE A 39 -21.19 5.61 10.25
CA PHE A 39 -21.71 4.25 10.07
C PHE A 39 -22.61 3.86 11.25
N ILE A 40 -23.72 3.18 10.94
CA ILE A 40 -24.72 2.74 11.93
C ILE A 40 -24.11 1.78 12.96
N GLN A 41 -23.12 0.97 12.56
CA GLN A 41 -22.43 0.01 13.45
C GLN A 41 -20.90 0.06 13.29
N LEU A 42 -20.26 0.94 14.06
CA LEU A 42 -18.80 1.03 14.20
C LEU A 42 -18.28 0.04 15.26
N THR A 43 -18.27 -1.25 14.93
CA THR A 43 -17.61 -2.28 15.75
C THR A 43 -16.09 -2.26 15.58
N ASN A 44 -15.34 -2.93 16.47
CA ASN A 44 -13.89 -3.13 16.31
C ASN A 44 -13.54 -3.71 14.93
N THR A 45 -14.31 -4.71 14.50
CA THR A 45 -14.18 -5.33 13.17
C THR A 45 -14.36 -4.28 12.08
N THR A 46 -15.46 -3.51 12.12
CA THR A 46 -15.73 -2.43 11.16
C THR A 46 -14.56 -1.45 11.09
N LEU A 47 -14.04 -1.00 12.23
CA LEU A 47 -12.94 -0.04 12.30
C LEU A 47 -11.63 -0.58 11.72
N VAL A 48 -11.29 -1.83 12.02
CA VAL A 48 -10.10 -2.48 11.47
C VAL A 48 -10.22 -2.59 9.95
N PHE A 49 -11.36 -3.05 9.44
CA PHE A 49 -11.59 -3.16 8.00
C PHE A 49 -11.57 -1.80 7.29
N ILE A 50 -12.15 -0.75 7.87
CA ILE A 50 -12.06 0.61 7.33
C ILE A 50 -10.59 1.04 7.23
N LYS A 51 -9.81 0.87 8.30
CA LYS A 51 -8.40 1.26 8.29
C LYS A 51 -7.59 0.48 7.26
N MET A 52 -7.80 -0.83 7.16
CA MET A 52 -7.11 -1.68 6.18
C MET A 52 -7.52 -1.33 4.74
N TYR A 53 -8.81 -1.06 4.51
CA TYR A 53 -9.30 -0.59 3.22
C TYR A 53 -8.68 0.77 2.85
N SER A 54 -8.66 1.72 3.77
CA SER A 54 -8.01 3.02 3.55
C SER A 54 -6.50 2.89 3.32
N ALA A 55 -5.83 1.93 3.95
CA ALA A 55 -4.43 1.61 3.65
C ALA A 55 -4.24 1.08 2.22
N LEU A 56 -5.16 0.24 1.74
CA LEU A 56 -5.15 -0.26 0.36
C LEU A 56 -5.36 0.88 -0.63
N VAL A 57 -6.37 1.71 -0.38
CA VAL A 57 -6.70 2.88 -1.20
C VAL A 57 -5.52 3.86 -1.25
N ALA A 58 -4.87 4.14 -0.11
CA ALA A 58 -3.64 4.94 -0.06
C ALA A 58 -2.50 4.33 -0.90
N GLY A 59 -2.32 3.01 -0.83
CA GLY A 59 -1.38 2.28 -1.67
C GLY A 59 -1.69 2.44 -3.16
N LEU A 60 -2.96 2.31 -3.57
CA LEU A 60 -3.38 2.51 -4.95
C LEU A 60 -3.16 3.95 -5.43
N CYS A 61 -3.41 4.95 -4.58
CA CYS A 61 -3.08 6.35 -4.87
C CYS A 61 -1.57 6.54 -5.09
N LEU A 62 -0.73 5.89 -4.27
CA LEU A 62 0.73 5.92 -4.44
C LEU A 62 1.16 5.25 -5.74
N ALA A 63 0.58 4.10 -6.10
CA ALA A 63 0.83 3.48 -7.40
C ALA A 63 0.42 4.41 -8.55
N ALA A 64 -0.80 4.97 -8.51
CA ALA A 64 -1.31 5.89 -9.52
C ALA A 64 -0.39 7.10 -9.72
N LEU A 65 0.13 7.67 -8.62
CA LEU A 65 1.06 8.79 -8.65
C LEU A 65 2.39 8.41 -9.33
N LEU A 66 2.90 7.22 -9.04
CA LEU A 66 4.17 6.72 -9.56
C LEU A 66 4.08 6.24 -11.02
N VAL A 67 2.92 5.77 -11.49
CA VAL A 67 2.73 5.37 -12.89
C VAL A 67 2.30 6.51 -13.79
N PHE A 68 1.68 7.58 -13.27
CA PHE A 68 1.28 8.76 -14.06
C PHE A 68 2.38 9.35 -14.97
N PRO A 69 3.67 9.45 -14.54
CA PRO A 69 4.72 9.95 -15.42
C PRO A 69 5.26 8.93 -16.43
N LEU A 70 4.87 7.65 -16.32
CA LEU A 70 5.40 6.59 -17.18
C LEU A 70 4.69 6.57 -18.55
N PRO A 71 5.40 6.21 -19.63
CA PRO A 71 4.78 5.84 -20.89
C PRO A 71 3.83 4.63 -20.74
N GLU A 72 2.78 4.58 -21.57
CA GLU A 72 1.69 3.58 -21.48
C GLU A 72 2.15 2.12 -21.59
N PHE A 73 3.29 1.89 -22.25
CA PHE A 73 3.85 0.56 -22.49
C PHE A 73 4.90 0.15 -21.44
N LEU A 74 5.29 1.03 -20.51
CA LEU A 74 6.23 0.65 -19.46
C LEU A 74 5.51 -0.08 -18.30
N PRO A 75 6.07 -1.19 -17.81
CA PRO A 75 5.46 -1.92 -16.71
C PRO A 75 5.53 -1.12 -15.40
N GLY A 76 4.38 -0.93 -14.75
CA GLY A 76 4.26 -0.26 -13.45
C GLY A 76 4.77 -1.07 -12.24
N LYS A 77 5.63 -2.08 -12.43
CA LYS A 77 6.02 -3.04 -11.39
C LYS A 77 6.60 -2.38 -10.13
N ARG A 78 7.44 -1.36 -10.28
CA ARG A 78 8.03 -0.64 -9.14
C ARG A 78 7.00 0.21 -8.39
N ALA A 79 6.05 0.81 -9.11
CA ALA A 79 4.94 1.55 -8.51
C ALA A 79 4.03 0.61 -7.69
N LEU A 80 3.69 -0.54 -8.26
CA LEU A 80 2.92 -1.57 -7.56
C LEU A 80 3.68 -2.11 -6.34
N GLY A 81 4.98 -2.37 -6.47
CA GLY A 81 5.81 -2.82 -5.35
C GLY A 81 5.82 -1.84 -4.19
N MET A 82 5.89 -0.53 -4.47
CA MET A 82 5.80 0.52 -3.46
C MET A 82 4.40 0.56 -2.80
N ALA A 83 3.34 0.49 -3.60
CA ALA A 83 1.97 0.45 -3.11
C ALA A 83 1.71 -0.73 -2.17
N LEU A 84 2.15 -1.94 -2.56
CA LEU A 84 2.05 -3.14 -1.74
C LEU A 84 2.88 -3.01 -0.45
N CYS A 85 4.08 -2.42 -0.54
CA CYS A 85 4.92 -2.20 0.63
C CYS A 85 4.22 -1.29 1.64
N PHE A 86 3.72 -0.14 1.17
CA PHE A 86 2.93 0.79 1.99
C PHE A 86 1.73 0.08 2.62
N TYR A 87 0.90 -0.59 1.81
CA TYR A 87 -0.27 -1.34 2.28
C TYR A 87 0.08 -2.35 3.37
N HIS A 88 1.04 -3.23 3.14
CA HIS A 88 1.38 -4.31 4.06
C HIS A 88 2.02 -3.79 5.36
N VAL A 89 2.86 -2.76 5.29
CA VAL A 89 3.43 -2.12 6.49
C VAL A 89 2.33 -1.43 7.30
N THR A 90 1.44 -0.68 6.66
CA THR A 90 0.33 -0.01 7.35
C THR A 90 -0.66 -1.02 7.95
N CYS A 91 -1.04 -2.08 7.23
CA CYS A 91 -1.88 -3.16 7.76
C CYS A 91 -1.24 -3.86 8.95
N SER A 92 0.08 -4.10 8.90
CA SER A 92 0.83 -4.62 10.05
C SER A 92 0.63 -3.72 11.28
N THR A 93 0.86 -2.41 11.14
CA THR A 93 0.65 -1.44 12.23
C THR A 93 -0.79 -1.43 12.73
N ILE A 94 -1.78 -1.45 11.83
CA ILE A 94 -3.20 -1.47 12.20
C ILE A 94 -3.51 -2.72 13.04
N LEU A 95 -3.10 -3.90 12.59
CA LEU A 95 -3.40 -5.17 13.25
C LEU A 95 -2.67 -5.33 14.59
N PHE A 96 -1.41 -4.88 14.69
CA PHE A 96 -0.65 -4.90 15.94
C PHE A 96 -1.26 -4.03 17.04
N ASN A 97 -1.96 -2.96 16.65
CA ASN A 97 -2.60 -2.01 17.56
C ASN A 97 -4.13 -2.19 17.61
N ALA A 98 -4.67 -3.19 16.92
CA ALA A 98 -6.11 -3.42 16.89
C ALA A 98 -6.57 -3.95 18.27
N PRO A 99 -7.74 -3.51 18.76
CA PRO A 99 -8.42 -4.22 19.82
C PRO A 99 -8.83 -5.61 19.31
N ARG A 100 -9.14 -6.53 20.24
CA ARG A 100 -9.62 -7.86 19.87
C ARG A 100 -10.88 -7.75 19.00
N PHE A 101 -10.83 -8.40 17.84
CA PHE A 101 -11.95 -8.46 16.90
C PHE A 101 -12.11 -9.84 16.26
N ILE A 102 -11.12 -10.73 16.42
CA ILE A 102 -11.22 -12.13 15.99
C ILE A 102 -11.68 -12.98 17.19
N PRO A 103 -12.86 -13.64 17.12
CA PRO A 103 -13.41 -14.41 18.24
C PRO A 103 -12.77 -15.80 18.38
N HIS A 104 -11.46 -15.89 18.18
CA HIS A 104 -10.68 -17.12 18.32
C HIS A 104 -9.40 -16.85 19.12
N SER A 105 -8.95 -17.88 19.84
CA SER A 105 -7.74 -17.85 20.68
C SER A 105 -6.81 -18.96 20.24
N PHE A 106 -5.50 -18.74 20.36
CA PHE A 106 -4.49 -19.80 20.23
C PHE A 106 -4.20 -20.50 21.57
N GLY A 107 -5.00 -20.21 22.61
CA GLY A 107 -4.85 -20.74 23.96
C GLY A 107 -4.11 -19.78 24.89
N ALA A 108 -4.28 -19.98 26.20
CA ALA A 108 -3.76 -19.09 27.24
C ALA A 108 -2.24 -18.92 27.18
N LEU A 109 -1.50 -19.99 26.88
CA LEU A 109 -0.04 -19.93 26.79
C LEU A 109 0.43 -19.02 25.64
N ALA A 110 -0.14 -19.16 24.43
CA ALA A 110 0.22 -18.32 23.30
C ALA A 110 -0.11 -16.84 23.57
N GLU A 111 -1.29 -16.57 24.15
CA GLU A 111 -1.69 -15.21 24.50
C GLU A 111 -0.85 -14.61 25.62
N SER A 112 -0.28 -15.42 26.51
CA SER A 112 0.68 -14.93 27.53
C SER A 112 1.94 -14.31 26.91
N TYR A 113 2.31 -14.72 25.68
CA TYR A 113 3.36 -14.12 24.86
C TYR A 113 2.83 -13.09 23.85
N ARG A 114 1.59 -12.63 24.00
CA ARG A 114 0.90 -11.71 23.08
C ARG A 114 0.71 -12.27 21.65
N ALA A 115 0.85 -13.59 21.46
CA ALA A 115 0.58 -14.24 20.18
C ALA A 115 -0.93 -14.45 20.01
N THR A 116 -1.66 -13.36 19.76
CA THR A 116 -3.07 -13.39 19.37
C THR A 116 -3.19 -13.53 17.85
N PRO A 117 -4.33 -14.02 17.31
CA PRO A 117 -4.60 -14.03 15.87
C PRO A 117 -4.31 -12.71 15.15
N GLU A 118 -4.69 -11.56 15.72
CA GLU A 118 -4.45 -10.25 15.12
C GLU A 118 -2.96 -9.94 15.06
N VAL A 119 -2.20 -10.24 16.12
CA VAL A 119 -0.75 -10.00 16.18
C VAL A 119 -0.01 -10.90 15.20
N VAL A 120 -0.38 -12.17 15.11
CA VAL A 120 0.19 -13.11 14.12
C VAL A 120 -0.13 -12.62 12.70
N TRP A 121 -1.36 -12.21 12.44
CA TRP A 121 -1.76 -11.70 11.14
C TRP A 121 -1.04 -10.38 10.78
N GLY A 122 -0.86 -9.49 11.75
CA GLY A 122 -0.09 -8.27 11.63
C GLY A 122 1.40 -8.54 11.38
N THR A 123 1.96 -9.57 12.02
CA THR A 123 3.34 -10.02 11.79
C THR A 123 3.53 -10.51 10.37
N LEU A 124 2.62 -11.34 9.85
CA LEU A 124 2.67 -11.85 8.47
C LEU A 124 2.60 -10.71 7.45
N HIS A 125 1.73 -9.72 7.66
CA HIS A 125 1.71 -8.50 6.84
C HIS A 125 3.05 -7.76 6.91
N GLY A 126 3.64 -7.63 8.11
CA GLY A 126 4.93 -6.99 8.30
C GLY A 126 6.06 -7.69 7.55
N THR A 127 6.08 -9.02 7.55
CA THR A 127 7.04 -9.84 6.80
C THR A 127 6.95 -9.59 5.30
N ILE A 128 5.74 -9.47 4.75
CA ILE A 128 5.55 -9.13 3.33
C ILE A 128 6.09 -7.71 3.04
N GLY A 129 5.74 -6.73 3.89
CA GLY A 129 6.25 -5.37 3.77
C GLY A 129 7.78 -5.29 3.80
N LEU A 130 8.41 -6.00 4.75
CA LEU A 130 9.86 -6.10 4.84
C LEU A 130 10.47 -6.77 3.60
N THR A 131 9.86 -7.85 3.11
CA THR A 131 10.33 -8.54 1.90
C THR A 131 10.29 -7.61 0.68
N LEU A 132 9.24 -6.80 0.54
CA LEU A 132 9.14 -5.79 -0.52
C LEU A 132 10.19 -4.69 -0.37
N ALA A 133 10.48 -4.25 0.86
CA ALA A 133 11.55 -3.29 1.12
C ALA A 133 12.94 -3.86 0.77
N ILE A 134 13.23 -5.10 1.15
CA ILE A 134 14.46 -5.81 0.77
C ILE A 134 14.55 -5.94 -0.75
N TRP A 135 13.49 -6.42 -1.40
CA TRP A 135 13.41 -6.52 -2.85
C TRP A 135 13.67 -5.17 -3.54
N TRP A 136 13.12 -4.08 -3.01
CA TRP A 136 13.34 -2.74 -3.54
C TRP A 136 14.83 -2.38 -3.51
N GLN A 137 15.49 -2.56 -2.37
CA GLN A 137 16.90 -2.23 -2.18
C GLN A 137 17.82 -3.10 -3.05
N LEU A 138 17.54 -4.41 -3.15
CA LEU A 138 18.34 -5.32 -3.97
C LEU A 138 18.23 -5.01 -5.47
N THR A 139 17.13 -4.43 -5.93
CA THR A 139 16.86 -4.21 -7.36
C THR A 139 16.96 -2.76 -7.83
N VAL A 140 17.05 -1.78 -6.92
CA VAL A 140 17.04 -0.34 -7.30
C VAL A 140 18.22 0.03 -8.21
N ASN A 141 19.39 -0.54 -7.96
CA ASN A 141 20.59 -0.28 -8.76
C ASN A 141 20.49 -0.84 -10.18
N MET A 142 19.72 -1.92 -10.39
CA MET A 142 19.45 -2.45 -11.72
C MET A 142 18.66 -1.45 -12.56
N ALA A 143 17.66 -0.80 -11.97
CA ALA A 143 16.89 0.25 -12.65
C ALA A 143 17.76 1.47 -12.97
N ALA A 144 18.65 1.86 -12.04
CA ALA A 144 19.58 2.95 -12.27
C ALA A 144 20.59 2.66 -13.40
N ALA A 145 21.07 1.42 -13.50
CA ALA A 145 21.98 0.99 -14.57
C ALA A 145 21.32 1.08 -15.95
N VAL A 146 20.09 0.57 -16.10
CA VAL A 146 19.34 0.66 -17.37
C VAL A 146 19.13 2.10 -17.81
N ARG A 147 18.83 3.02 -16.88
CA ARG A 147 18.69 4.45 -17.18
C ARG A 147 19.98 5.05 -17.74
N LYS A 148 21.15 4.69 -17.20
CA LYS A 148 22.45 5.20 -17.69
C LYS A 148 22.72 4.73 -19.12
N THR A 149 22.46 3.46 -19.43
CA THR A 149 22.65 2.92 -20.78
C THR A 149 21.69 3.56 -21.79
N ALA A 150 20.46 3.91 -21.39
CA ALA A 150 19.51 4.61 -22.26
C ALA A 150 19.88 6.09 -22.52
N GLN A 151 20.83 6.66 -21.78
CA GLN A 151 21.31 8.03 -21.92
C GLN A 151 22.64 8.15 -22.67
N GLN A 152 23.31 7.02 -22.95
CA GLN A 152 24.53 6.93 -23.76
C GLN A 152 24.16 6.67 -25.23
#